data_AF-A0A955LD41-F1
#
_entry.id   AF-A0A955LD41-F1
#
_cell.length_a   1.000
_cell.length_b   1.000
_cell.length_c   1.000
_cell.angle_alpha   90.00
_cell.angle_beta   90.00
_cell.angle_gamma   90.00
#
_symmetry.space_group_name_H-M   'P 1'
#
loop_
_entity.id
_entity.type
_entity.pdbx_description
1 polymer ?
#
loop_
_entity_poly.entity_id
_entity_poly.type
_entity_poly.pdbx_seq_one_letter_code
_entity_poly.pdbx_strand_id
1 'polypeptide(L)'
;MSNEQKTIQTIFVPKRLQIDTVVALVLLRKYGEKYYPGVSTAVLTFFRQPPEGKTAEQLEQEGILPVDMLGGVFDHHRETRSQETESVSQLVAKELKIQDDPALKKLLRFAYRDDIEGKGVLSKDAIDRSFGLPGLLNNLVRQYPEDPQRVFDIVEPVILGHLAEETMRHHVLPDDYRKKFDEGKVDAFLIPFRGKELRALTIDSDRKGMVGFLKAHPNIKADIVAQRFASGHINVVTNQQLTLDLAGVAERIRLAEAKARNMHESEFDASKLRDRARTDDFPMWYLDDTSRTVQNGGIDPEGTEPTKLSLEDVKLAIVEGLNDSDSQKKERVSSDKHPRSSKNRNSERVVYTALFVDDVAALKAAFPPVHPNEQYHHSTIQYKPDDGINGISVGAKHSIRVKGRVTTDAIDALLVEN
;
A
#
# COMPACT_ATOMS: atom_id res chain seq x y z
N MET A 1 2.86 41.32 -30.08
CA MET A 1 2.88 41.97 -28.75
C MET A 1 2.92 40.86 -27.73
N SER A 2 4.02 40.71 -26.99
CA SER A 2 4.08 39.75 -25.89
C SER A 2 3.09 40.19 -24.83
N ASN A 3 2.04 39.40 -24.61
CA ASN A 3 1.10 39.66 -23.53
C ASN A 3 1.89 39.42 -22.23
N GLU A 4 2.34 40.50 -21.60
CA GLU A 4 3.12 40.43 -20.37
C GLU A 4 2.18 39.89 -19.29
N GLN A 5 2.36 38.61 -18.95
CA GLN A 5 1.47 37.91 -18.05
C GLN A 5 1.66 38.49 -16.65
N LYS A 6 0.60 39.08 -16.09
CA LYS A 6 0.68 39.73 -14.78
C LYS A 6 0.91 38.70 -13.67
N THR A 7 1.65 39.14 -12.66
CA THR A 7 1.83 38.38 -11.42
C THR A 7 0.49 38.27 -10.70
N ILE A 8 0.06 37.04 -10.44
CA ILE A 8 -1.08 36.70 -9.61
C ILE A 8 -0.72 37.00 -8.15
N GLN A 9 -1.51 37.88 -7.54
CA GLN A 9 -1.38 38.30 -6.14
C GLN A 9 -2.48 37.68 -5.27
N THR A 10 -3.64 37.40 -5.88
CA THR A 10 -4.81 36.89 -5.16
C THR A 10 -5.46 35.74 -5.92
N ILE A 11 -5.94 34.72 -5.20
CA ILE A 11 -6.79 33.66 -5.76
C ILE A 11 -8.17 33.81 -5.16
N PHE A 12 -9.18 33.95 -6.02
CA PHE A 12 -10.59 34.04 -5.61
C PHE A 12 -11.22 32.66 -5.60
N VAL A 13 -11.87 32.33 -4.48
CA VAL A 13 -12.49 31.01 -4.27
C VAL A 13 -13.86 31.12 -3.58
N PRO A 14 -14.73 30.12 -3.74
CA PRO A 14 -15.97 30.03 -2.97
C PRO A 14 -15.71 29.98 -1.45
N LYS A 15 -16.59 30.65 -0.67
CA LYS A 15 -16.52 30.62 0.80
C LYS A 15 -16.74 29.21 1.37
N ARG A 16 -17.49 28.36 0.67
CA ARG A 16 -17.73 26.97 1.05
C ARG A 16 -16.75 26.07 0.31
N LEU A 17 -15.62 25.75 0.93
CA LEU A 17 -14.61 24.88 0.33
C LEU A 17 -15.12 23.45 0.15
N GLN A 18 -14.85 22.88 -1.02
CA GLN A 18 -14.98 21.45 -1.32
C GLN A 18 -13.59 20.84 -1.47
N ILE A 19 -13.50 19.50 -1.40
CA ILE A 19 -12.22 18.80 -1.53
C ILE A 19 -11.58 19.10 -2.88
N ASP A 20 -12.37 19.11 -3.96
CA ASP A 20 -11.87 19.37 -5.30
C ASP A 20 -11.25 20.77 -5.43
N THR A 21 -11.89 21.80 -4.86
CA THR A 21 -11.33 23.16 -4.76
C THR A 21 -10.01 23.17 -3.99
N VAL A 22 -9.92 22.50 -2.84
CA VAL A 22 -8.67 22.43 -2.05
C VAL A 22 -7.56 21.76 -2.85
N VAL A 23 -7.84 20.65 -3.53
CA VAL A 23 -6.87 19.96 -4.38
C VAL A 23 -6.41 20.87 -5.53
N ALA A 24 -7.33 21.55 -6.20
CA ALA A 24 -7.02 22.50 -7.27
C ALA A 24 -6.04 23.60 -6.79
N LEU A 25 -6.30 24.18 -5.62
CA LEU A 25 -5.43 25.19 -5.01
C LEU A 25 -4.03 24.67 -4.69
N VAL A 26 -3.93 23.44 -4.15
CA VAL A 26 -2.64 22.80 -3.87
C VAL A 26 -1.85 22.59 -5.16
N LEU A 27 -2.50 22.13 -6.23
CA LEU A 27 -1.85 21.92 -7.53
C LEU A 27 -1.40 23.24 -8.15
N LEU A 28 -2.26 24.27 -8.13
CA LEU A 28 -1.92 25.62 -8.60
C LEU A 28 -0.71 26.18 -7.85
N ARG A 29 -0.70 26.14 -6.52
CA ARG A 29 0.43 26.66 -5.73
C ARG A 29 1.73 25.91 -5.98
N LYS A 30 1.66 24.59 -6.16
CA LYS A 30 2.85 23.74 -6.30
C LYS A 30 3.44 23.72 -7.71
N TYR A 31 2.59 23.77 -8.74
CA TYR A 31 3.00 23.57 -10.14
C TYR A 31 2.66 24.75 -11.05
N GLY A 32 1.87 25.72 -10.56
CA GLY A 32 1.31 26.80 -11.37
C GLY A 32 2.25 27.96 -11.67
N GLU A 33 3.34 28.14 -10.92
CA GLU A 33 4.22 29.32 -11.00
C GLU A 33 4.71 29.61 -12.43
N LYS A 34 4.99 28.55 -13.21
CA LYS A 34 5.41 28.68 -14.61
C LYS A 34 4.34 29.31 -15.51
N TYR A 35 3.07 29.04 -15.23
CA TYR A 35 1.94 29.46 -16.04
C TYR A 35 1.20 30.65 -15.45
N TYR A 36 1.34 30.89 -14.14
CA TYR A 36 0.69 31.95 -13.38
C TYR A 36 1.71 32.50 -12.38
N PRO A 37 2.60 33.42 -12.80
CA PRO A 37 3.64 33.95 -11.92
C PRO A 37 3.04 34.52 -10.63
N GLY A 38 3.61 34.21 -9.46
CA GLY A 38 3.13 34.65 -8.14
C GLY A 38 2.07 33.75 -7.48
N VAL A 39 1.47 32.81 -8.21
CA VAL A 39 0.37 31.96 -7.71
C VAL A 39 0.78 31.13 -6.48
N SER A 40 2.05 30.74 -6.36
CA SER A 40 2.56 29.98 -5.22
C SER A 40 2.46 30.75 -3.88
N THR A 41 2.47 32.08 -3.94
CA THR A 41 2.41 32.98 -2.77
C THR A 41 1.13 33.82 -2.70
N ALA A 42 0.23 33.66 -3.66
CA ALA A 42 -0.99 34.44 -3.76
C ALA A 42 -1.92 34.22 -2.54
N VAL A 43 -2.52 35.31 -2.08
CA VAL A 43 -3.47 35.32 -0.95
C VAL A 43 -4.79 34.72 -1.40
N LEU A 44 -5.40 33.86 -0.59
CA LEU A 44 -6.75 33.36 -0.87
C LEU A 44 -7.77 34.38 -0.37
N THR A 45 -8.70 34.78 -1.24
CA THR A 45 -9.86 35.59 -0.85
C THR A 45 -11.14 34.82 -1.10
N PHE A 46 -11.98 34.71 -0.07
CA PHE A 46 -13.16 33.84 -0.06
C PHE A 46 -14.44 34.64 -0.21
N PHE A 47 -15.27 34.29 -1.19
CA PHE A 47 -16.50 35.03 -1.49
C PHE A 47 -17.75 34.16 -1.41
N ARG A 48 -18.86 34.77 -0.95
CA ARG A 48 -20.20 34.19 -1.14
C ARG A 48 -20.75 34.50 -2.54
N GLN A 49 -20.47 35.71 -3.02
CA GLN A 49 -20.83 36.18 -4.35
C GLN A 49 -19.63 36.94 -4.92
N PRO A 50 -19.32 36.74 -6.21
CA PRO A 50 -18.22 37.45 -6.84
C PRO A 50 -18.49 38.96 -6.91
N PRO A 51 -17.44 39.80 -7.03
CA PRO A 51 -17.62 41.23 -7.23
C PRO A 51 -18.40 41.51 -8.52
N GLU A 52 -19.41 42.39 -8.42
CA GLU A 52 -20.31 42.69 -9.54
C GLU A 52 -19.55 43.26 -10.75
N GLY A 53 -19.91 42.79 -11.95
CA GLY A 53 -19.53 43.42 -13.21
C GLY A 53 -18.14 43.09 -13.77
N LYS A 54 -17.39 42.16 -13.18
CA LYS A 54 -16.09 41.71 -13.73
C LYS A 54 -16.14 40.25 -14.22
N THR A 55 -15.54 40.00 -15.39
CA THR A 55 -15.31 38.64 -15.89
C THR A 55 -14.04 38.03 -15.29
N ALA A 56 -13.88 36.71 -15.37
CA ALA A 56 -12.68 36.04 -14.89
C ALA A 56 -11.40 36.55 -15.58
N GLU A 57 -11.48 36.82 -16.89
CA GLU A 57 -10.36 37.33 -17.68
C GLU A 57 -9.96 38.75 -17.25
N GLN A 58 -10.93 39.59 -16.90
CA GLN A 58 -10.66 40.94 -16.39
C GLN A 58 -9.98 40.89 -15.01
N LEU A 59 -10.41 39.97 -14.14
CA LEU A 59 -9.77 39.76 -12.85
C LEU A 59 -8.33 39.22 -13.01
N GLU A 60 -8.10 38.30 -13.94
CA GLU A 60 -6.76 37.78 -14.20
C GLU A 60 -5.80 38.88 -14.68
N GLN A 61 -6.30 39.79 -15.53
CA GLN A 61 -5.60 41.03 -15.93
C GLN A 61 -5.39 42.02 -14.78
N GLU A 62 -5.98 41.79 -13.61
CA GLU A 62 -5.74 42.56 -12.39
C GLU A 62 -4.82 41.81 -11.40
N GLY A 63 -4.31 40.62 -11.77
CA GLY A 63 -3.53 39.77 -10.88
C GLY A 63 -4.39 38.95 -9.91
N ILE A 64 -5.66 38.73 -10.24
CA ILE A 64 -6.61 37.97 -9.44
C ILE A 64 -7.04 36.73 -10.23
N LEU A 65 -6.82 35.54 -9.70
CA LEU A 65 -7.17 34.28 -10.37
C LEU A 65 -8.43 33.65 -9.75
N PRO A 66 -9.58 33.64 -10.44
CA PRO A 66 -10.76 32.93 -9.96
C PRO A 66 -10.62 31.42 -10.15
N VAL A 67 -10.97 30.65 -9.12
CA VAL A 67 -10.99 29.19 -9.11
C VAL A 67 -12.35 28.73 -8.61
N ASP A 68 -12.98 27.79 -9.33
CA ASP A 68 -14.28 27.22 -8.98
C ASP A 68 -15.43 28.24 -8.99
N MET A 69 -15.30 29.30 -9.81
CA MET A 69 -16.30 30.35 -9.96
C MET A 69 -16.07 31.24 -11.18
N LEU A 70 -17.06 32.10 -11.46
CA LEU A 70 -17.00 33.20 -12.44
C LEU A 70 -16.85 32.81 -13.90
N GLY A 71 -17.08 31.54 -14.23
CA GLY A 71 -16.98 31.02 -15.57
C GLY A 71 -15.58 31.20 -16.14
N GLY A 72 -14.52 31.15 -15.33
CA GLY A 72 -13.12 31.24 -15.77
C GLY A 72 -12.55 29.92 -16.33
N VAL A 73 -11.24 29.90 -16.60
CA VAL A 73 -10.52 28.67 -17.05
C VAL A 73 -10.65 27.52 -16.05
N PHE A 74 -10.69 27.85 -14.75
CA PHE A 74 -10.82 26.93 -13.63
C PHE A 74 -12.24 26.86 -13.06
N ASP A 75 -13.26 27.05 -13.90
CA ASP A 75 -14.66 26.88 -13.48
C ASP A 75 -15.35 25.76 -14.29
N HIS A 76 -15.87 24.77 -13.57
CA HIS A 76 -16.62 23.65 -14.14
C HIS A 76 -18.14 23.92 -14.26
N HIS A 77 -18.65 25.07 -13.79
CA HIS A 77 -20.08 25.42 -13.80
C HIS A 77 -20.57 26.08 -15.11
N ARG A 78 -19.74 26.15 -16.16
CA ARG A 78 -20.13 26.77 -17.44
C ARG A 78 -21.27 25.99 -18.11
N GLU A 79 -22.36 26.65 -18.49
CA GLU A 79 -23.49 26.03 -19.22
C GLU A 79 -23.07 25.36 -20.55
N THR A 80 -22.07 25.93 -21.22
CA THR A 80 -21.48 25.40 -22.46
C THR A 80 -20.66 24.13 -22.24
N ARG A 81 -20.31 23.81 -21.00
CA ARG A 81 -19.62 22.58 -20.58
C ARG A 81 -20.59 21.50 -20.08
N SER A 82 -21.88 21.60 -20.37
CA SER A 82 -22.91 20.62 -19.96
C SER A 82 -22.68 19.16 -20.40
N GLN A 83 -21.62 18.88 -21.17
CA GLN A 83 -21.14 17.52 -21.48
C GLN A 83 -19.73 17.19 -20.93
N GLU A 84 -18.95 18.18 -20.47
CA GLU A 84 -17.63 17.99 -19.87
C GLU A 84 -17.78 17.76 -18.36
N THR A 85 -17.57 16.52 -17.93
CA THR A 85 -17.65 16.10 -16.52
C THR A 85 -16.35 16.37 -15.75
N GLU A 86 -15.55 17.35 -16.16
CA GLU A 86 -14.25 17.62 -15.52
C GLU A 86 -14.44 18.36 -14.18
N SER A 87 -13.76 17.92 -13.13
CA SER A 87 -13.70 18.65 -11.86
C SER A 87 -12.67 19.79 -11.94
N VAL A 88 -12.73 20.77 -11.03
CA VAL A 88 -11.81 21.91 -11.00
C VAL A 88 -10.36 21.47 -10.86
N SER A 89 -10.07 20.47 -10.03
CA SER A 89 -8.70 19.95 -9.92
C SER A 89 -8.20 19.31 -11.22
N GLN A 90 -9.07 18.71 -12.02
CA GLN A 90 -8.73 18.19 -13.34
C GLN A 90 -8.48 19.32 -14.35
N LEU A 91 -9.30 20.37 -14.33
CA LEU A 91 -9.10 21.57 -15.15
C LEU A 91 -7.73 22.19 -14.86
N VAL A 92 -7.38 22.35 -13.58
CA VAL A 92 -6.05 22.81 -13.15
C VAL A 92 -4.95 21.88 -13.66
N ALA A 93 -5.06 20.57 -13.43
CA ALA A 93 -4.02 19.62 -13.83
C ALA A 93 -3.76 19.63 -15.35
N LYS A 94 -4.83 19.76 -16.15
CA LYS A 94 -4.78 19.85 -17.60
C LYS A 94 -4.13 21.14 -18.09
N GLU A 95 -4.52 22.28 -17.52
CA GLU A 95 -3.94 23.58 -17.85
C GLU A 95 -2.44 23.63 -17.54
N LEU A 96 -2.04 23.07 -16.40
CA LEU A 96 -0.64 23.00 -15.98
C LEU A 96 0.17 21.90 -16.69
N LYS A 97 -0.49 21.06 -17.50
CA LYS A 97 0.08 19.92 -18.24
C LYS A 97 0.73 18.86 -17.33
N ILE A 98 0.07 18.58 -16.21
CA ILE A 98 0.52 17.61 -15.19
C ILE A 98 -0.47 16.45 -15.00
N GLN A 99 -1.59 16.42 -15.74
CA GLN A 99 -2.65 15.42 -15.58
C GLN A 99 -2.19 13.97 -15.77
N ASP A 100 -1.13 13.76 -16.56
CA ASP A 100 -0.58 12.43 -16.86
C ASP A 100 0.47 11.98 -15.82
N ASP A 101 0.77 12.80 -14.82
CA ASP A 101 1.68 12.43 -13.74
C ASP A 101 1.06 11.31 -12.88
N PRO A 102 1.69 10.12 -12.80
CA PRO A 102 1.17 9.01 -12.00
C PRO A 102 1.01 9.35 -10.50
N ALA A 103 1.82 10.26 -9.95
CA ALA A 103 1.71 10.71 -8.56
C ALA A 103 0.42 11.48 -8.29
N LEU A 104 -0.20 12.10 -9.30
CA LEU A 104 -1.45 12.86 -9.16
C LEU A 104 -2.69 11.99 -9.35
N LYS A 105 -2.56 10.81 -9.97
CA LYS A 105 -3.70 9.98 -10.39
C LYS A 105 -4.68 9.68 -9.27
N LYS A 106 -4.20 9.30 -8.08
CA LYS A 106 -5.06 9.00 -6.92
C LYS A 106 -5.76 10.25 -6.40
N LEU A 107 -5.02 11.36 -6.30
CA LEU A 107 -5.52 12.62 -5.77
C LEU A 107 -6.61 13.22 -6.69
N LEU A 108 -6.35 13.26 -8.00
CA LEU A 108 -7.33 13.72 -8.99
C LEU A 108 -8.57 12.83 -9.04
N ARG A 109 -8.39 11.50 -8.95
CA ARG A 109 -9.54 10.57 -8.89
C ARG A 109 -10.34 10.74 -7.60
N PHE A 110 -9.69 11.02 -6.48
CA PHE A 110 -10.36 11.29 -5.21
C PHE A 110 -11.21 12.57 -5.29
N ALA A 111 -10.61 13.67 -5.78
CA ALA A 111 -11.29 14.95 -5.96
C ALA A 111 -12.51 14.83 -6.91
N TYR A 112 -12.31 14.23 -8.08
CA TYR A 112 -13.39 13.95 -9.04
C TYR A 112 -14.55 13.15 -8.42
N ARG A 113 -14.23 12.09 -7.67
CA ARG A 113 -15.25 11.23 -7.07
C ARG A 113 -16.03 11.95 -5.99
N ASP A 114 -15.37 12.80 -5.20
CA ASP A 114 -16.06 13.58 -4.19
C ASP A 114 -17.03 14.56 -4.81
N ASP A 115 -16.56 15.32 -5.80
CA ASP A 115 -17.30 16.41 -6.42
C ASP A 115 -18.37 15.94 -7.41
N ILE A 116 -18.00 15.14 -8.41
CA ILE A 116 -18.89 14.72 -9.50
C ILE A 116 -19.76 13.52 -9.11
N GLU A 117 -19.17 12.53 -8.42
CA GLU A 117 -19.90 11.30 -8.08
C GLU A 117 -20.59 11.34 -6.70
N GLY A 118 -20.28 12.34 -5.86
CA GLY A 118 -20.75 12.39 -4.47
C GLY A 118 -20.22 11.23 -3.60
N LYS A 119 -19.08 10.66 -3.99
CA LYS A 119 -18.49 9.43 -3.42
C LYS A 119 -17.04 9.65 -3.01
N GLY A 120 -16.72 10.70 -2.27
CA GLY A 120 -15.35 10.89 -1.75
C GLY A 120 -14.90 9.75 -0.83
N VAL A 121 -15.84 9.09 -0.15
CA VAL A 121 -15.62 7.87 0.66
C VAL A 121 -16.38 6.70 0.03
N LEU A 122 -15.70 5.57 -0.23
CA LEU A 122 -16.34 4.37 -0.82
C LEU A 122 -17.18 3.58 0.17
N SER A 123 -16.78 3.58 1.44
CA SER A 123 -17.51 2.86 2.47
C SER A 123 -18.92 3.44 2.62
N LYS A 124 -19.90 2.54 2.74
CA LYS A 124 -21.30 2.91 3.03
C LYS A 124 -21.54 3.09 4.53
N ASP A 125 -20.61 2.65 5.37
CA ASP A 125 -20.68 2.79 6.81
C ASP A 125 -20.75 4.28 7.20
N ALA A 126 -21.59 4.60 8.18
CA ALA A 126 -21.79 5.98 8.60
C ALA A 126 -20.57 6.56 9.33
N ILE A 127 -19.85 5.74 10.09
CA ILE A 127 -18.64 6.13 10.81
C ILE A 127 -17.55 6.47 9.80
N ASP A 128 -17.28 5.57 8.85
CA ASP A 128 -16.26 5.79 7.82
C ASP A 128 -16.51 7.07 7.01
N ARG A 129 -17.77 7.36 6.65
CA ARG A 129 -18.13 8.58 5.93
C ARG A 129 -17.94 9.84 6.79
N SER A 130 -18.22 9.75 8.09
CA SER A 130 -18.10 10.87 9.02
C SER A 130 -16.64 11.20 9.35
N PHE A 131 -15.77 10.19 9.37
CA PHE A 131 -14.34 10.33 9.65
C PHE A 131 -13.46 10.35 8.39
N GLY A 132 -14.03 10.15 7.21
CA GLY A 132 -13.35 10.38 5.95
C GLY A 132 -13.08 11.87 5.71
N LEU A 133 -12.02 12.18 4.97
CA LEU A 133 -11.58 13.56 4.75
C LEU A 133 -12.68 14.50 4.23
N PRO A 134 -13.57 14.12 3.28
CA PRO A 134 -14.69 14.98 2.88
C PRO A 134 -15.69 15.27 4.01
N GLY A 135 -15.97 14.28 4.86
CA GLY A 135 -16.82 14.45 6.04
C GLY A 135 -16.20 15.41 7.05
N LEU A 136 -14.90 15.24 7.33
CA LEU A 136 -14.13 16.13 8.21
C LEU A 136 -14.06 17.55 7.66
N LEU A 137 -13.81 17.75 6.36
CA LEU A 137 -13.84 19.06 5.73
C LEU A 137 -15.20 19.73 5.91
N ASN A 138 -16.30 19.01 5.63
CA ASN A 138 -17.65 19.54 5.81
C ASN A 138 -17.93 19.94 7.26
N ASN A 139 -17.38 19.21 8.24
CA ASN A 139 -17.47 19.58 9.65
C ASN A 139 -16.68 20.86 9.95
N LEU A 140 -15.45 20.98 9.42
CA LEU A 140 -14.62 22.18 9.58
C LEU A 140 -15.28 23.42 8.97
N VAL A 141 -15.84 23.30 7.76
CA VAL A 141 -16.59 24.38 7.10
C VAL A 141 -17.78 24.85 7.94
N ARG A 142 -18.51 23.92 8.58
CA ARG A 142 -19.63 24.26 9.48
C ARG A 142 -19.15 24.88 10.79
N GLN A 143 -17.99 24.44 11.30
CA GLN A 143 -17.42 24.93 12.55
C GLN A 143 -16.79 26.33 12.40
N TYR A 144 -16.20 26.62 11.25
CA TYR A 144 -15.50 27.88 10.96
C TYR A 144 -16.10 28.59 9.73
N PRO A 145 -17.41 28.92 9.75
CA PRO A 145 -18.06 29.49 8.57
C PRO A 145 -17.53 30.87 8.21
N GLU A 146 -17.01 31.62 9.18
CA GLU A 146 -16.47 32.98 8.98
C GLU A 146 -14.94 33.00 8.81
N ASP A 147 -14.29 31.84 8.89
CA ASP A 147 -12.83 31.69 8.72
C ASP A 147 -12.50 30.49 7.80
N PRO A 148 -12.83 30.60 6.50
CA PRO A 148 -12.54 29.54 5.53
C PRO A 148 -11.04 29.37 5.26
N GLN A 149 -10.21 30.40 5.52
CA GLN A 149 -8.75 30.28 5.44
C GLN A 149 -8.26 29.24 6.45
N ARG A 150 -8.74 29.30 7.70
CA ARG A 150 -8.41 28.29 8.71
C ARG A 150 -8.80 26.87 8.30
N VAL A 151 -9.93 26.70 7.60
CA VAL A 151 -10.33 25.39 7.07
C VAL A 151 -9.30 24.90 6.04
N PHE A 152 -8.90 25.76 5.11
CA PHE A 152 -7.87 25.44 4.12
C PHE A 152 -6.53 25.08 4.79
N ASP A 153 -6.06 25.89 5.75
CA ASP A 153 -4.78 25.69 6.45
C ASP A 153 -4.71 24.36 7.22
N ILE A 154 -5.86 23.82 7.66
CA ILE A 154 -5.94 22.51 8.32
C ILE A 154 -5.86 21.37 7.30
N VAL A 155 -6.50 21.53 6.13
CA VAL A 155 -6.66 20.44 5.15
C VAL A 155 -5.50 20.38 4.14
N GLU A 156 -4.94 21.52 3.75
CA GLU A 156 -3.82 21.61 2.81
C GLU A 156 -2.64 20.71 3.20
N PRO A 157 -2.15 20.69 4.46
CA PRO A 157 -1.05 19.81 4.86
C PRO A 157 -1.35 18.32 4.67
N VAL A 158 -2.62 17.91 4.82
CA VAL A 158 -3.03 16.50 4.61
C VAL A 158 -2.92 16.14 3.14
N ILE A 159 -3.38 17.01 2.25
CA ILE A 159 -3.28 16.83 0.79
C ILE A 159 -1.80 16.85 0.35
N LEU A 160 -1.01 17.80 0.87
CA LEU A 160 0.43 17.89 0.58
C LEU A 160 1.20 16.66 1.07
N GLY A 161 0.86 16.13 2.25
CA GLY A 161 1.44 14.89 2.77
C GLY A 161 1.16 13.69 1.86
N HIS A 162 -0.10 13.53 1.40
CA HIS A 162 -0.44 12.48 0.44
C HIS A 162 0.32 12.65 -0.89
N LEU A 163 0.36 13.86 -1.43
CA LEU A 163 1.07 14.15 -2.66
C LEU A 163 2.58 13.88 -2.54
N ALA A 164 3.20 14.23 -1.40
CA ALA A 164 4.60 13.96 -1.15
C ALA A 164 4.90 12.44 -1.13
N GLU A 165 4.02 11.64 -0.52
CA GLU A 165 4.14 10.18 -0.49
C GLU A 165 3.96 9.56 -1.89
N GLU A 166 2.97 10.00 -2.66
CA GLU A 166 2.79 9.50 -4.03
C GLU A 166 3.94 9.93 -4.96
N THR A 167 4.46 11.15 -4.78
CA THR A 167 5.67 11.63 -5.48
C THR A 167 6.89 10.77 -5.12
N MET A 168 7.04 10.43 -3.83
CA MET A 168 8.10 9.55 -3.35
C MET A 168 8.01 8.18 -4.05
N ARG A 169 6.81 7.62 -4.12
CA ARG A 169 6.55 6.28 -4.69
C ARG A 169 6.73 6.21 -6.21
N HIS A 170 6.30 7.23 -6.93
CA HIS A 170 6.25 7.20 -8.39
C HIS A 170 7.45 7.83 -9.09
N HIS A 171 8.18 8.71 -8.40
CA HIS A 171 9.35 9.40 -8.97
C HIS A 171 10.61 9.11 -8.16
N VAL A 172 10.62 9.50 -6.88
CA VAL A 172 11.88 9.54 -6.09
C VAL A 172 12.48 8.15 -5.85
N LEU A 173 11.68 7.18 -5.40
CA LEU A 173 12.17 5.82 -5.11
C LEU A 173 12.54 5.04 -6.39
N PRO A 174 11.74 5.07 -7.47
CA PRO A 174 12.15 4.49 -8.75
C PRO A 174 13.47 5.06 -9.29
N ASP A 175 13.63 6.39 -9.24
CA ASP A 175 14.83 7.05 -9.74
C ASP A 175 16.05 6.74 -8.86
N ASP A 176 15.88 6.77 -7.53
CA ASP A 176 16.95 6.38 -6.60
C ASP A 176 17.35 4.93 -6.84
N TYR A 177 16.39 4.01 -6.95
CA TYR A 177 16.67 2.60 -7.24
C TYR A 177 17.44 2.43 -8.55
N ARG A 178 16.98 3.06 -9.64
CA ARG A 178 17.64 2.98 -10.95
C ARG A 178 19.08 3.48 -10.86
N LYS A 179 19.29 4.63 -10.23
CA LYS A 179 20.61 5.20 -10.01
C LYS A 179 21.51 4.24 -9.22
N LYS A 180 21.02 3.67 -8.11
CA LYS A 180 21.80 2.70 -7.30
C LYS A 180 22.10 1.42 -8.06
N PHE A 181 21.17 0.96 -8.88
CA PHE A 181 21.37 -0.20 -9.74
C PHE A 181 22.47 0.05 -10.76
N ASP A 182 22.44 1.19 -11.46
CA ASP A 182 23.45 1.58 -12.44
C ASP A 182 24.84 1.80 -11.79
N GLU A 183 24.88 2.22 -10.53
CA GLU A 183 26.10 2.36 -9.72
C GLU A 183 26.64 1.02 -9.17
N GLY A 184 25.98 -0.12 -9.42
CA GLY A 184 26.37 -1.42 -8.87
C GLY A 184 26.16 -1.55 -7.36
N LYS A 185 25.31 -0.69 -6.78
CA LYS A 185 24.96 -0.67 -5.34
C LYS A 185 23.69 -1.46 -5.03
N VAL A 186 23.25 -2.25 -5.98
CA VAL A 186 22.14 -3.18 -5.86
C VAL A 186 22.64 -4.55 -6.27
N ASP A 187 22.45 -5.54 -5.41
CA ASP A 187 22.71 -6.94 -5.73
C ASP A 187 21.45 -7.77 -5.52
N ALA A 188 21.02 -8.46 -6.57
CA ALA A 188 19.80 -9.26 -6.59
C ALA A 188 20.17 -10.74 -6.76
N PHE A 189 19.64 -11.59 -5.90
CA PHE A 189 19.97 -13.01 -5.87
C PHE A 189 18.76 -13.87 -5.48
N LEU A 190 18.80 -15.14 -5.88
CA LEU A 190 17.76 -16.12 -5.60
C LEU A 190 18.19 -17.04 -4.46
N ILE A 191 17.25 -17.33 -3.56
CA ILE A 191 17.47 -18.24 -2.44
C ILE A 191 16.52 -19.43 -2.58
N PRO A 192 17.02 -20.65 -2.81
CA PRO A 192 16.20 -21.84 -2.75
C PRO A 192 15.64 -22.03 -1.33
N PHE A 193 14.32 -22.05 -1.18
CA PHE A 193 13.66 -22.22 0.09
C PHE A 193 12.38 -23.04 -0.09
N ARG A 194 12.33 -24.23 0.53
CA ARG A 194 11.17 -25.14 0.51
C ARG A 194 10.63 -25.43 -0.91
N GLY A 195 11.54 -25.69 -1.86
CA GLY A 195 11.19 -26.00 -3.24
C GLY A 195 10.71 -24.78 -4.06
N LYS A 196 10.84 -23.57 -3.53
CA LYS A 196 10.61 -22.30 -4.22
C LYS A 196 11.89 -21.47 -4.25
N GLU A 197 11.94 -20.47 -5.10
CA GLU A 197 13.02 -19.48 -5.09
C GLU A 197 12.48 -18.18 -4.51
N LEU A 198 13.12 -17.71 -3.42
CA LEU A 198 12.86 -16.39 -2.86
C LEU A 198 13.75 -15.37 -3.56
N ARG A 199 13.19 -14.23 -3.91
CA ARG A 199 13.94 -13.10 -4.46
C ARG A 199 14.48 -12.24 -3.33
N ALA A 200 15.80 -12.20 -3.19
CA ALA A 200 16.45 -11.35 -2.22
C ALA A 200 17.23 -10.22 -2.91
N LEU A 201 17.35 -9.08 -2.25
CA LEU A 201 18.03 -7.92 -2.78
C LEU A 201 18.79 -7.18 -1.67
N THR A 202 20.04 -6.80 -1.92
CA THR A 202 20.77 -5.85 -1.08
C THR A 202 20.83 -4.48 -1.77
N ILE A 203 20.80 -3.40 -0.99
CA ILE A 203 20.87 -2.04 -1.53
C ILE A 203 21.51 -1.04 -0.56
N ASP A 204 22.33 -0.14 -1.08
CA ASP A 204 22.79 1.07 -0.38
C ASP A 204 21.85 2.26 -0.65
N SER A 205 21.01 2.62 0.31
CA SER A 205 20.12 3.79 0.18
C SER A 205 19.73 4.36 1.54
N ASP A 206 19.67 5.69 1.65
CA ASP A 206 19.16 6.39 2.83
C ASP A 206 17.65 6.69 2.78
N ARG A 207 16.96 6.23 1.73
CA ARG A 207 15.53 6.51 1.55
C ARG A 207 14.68 5.62 2.45
N LYS A 208 13.95 6.24 3.39
CA LYS A 208 13.09 5.58 4.39
C LYS A 208 11.91 4.77 3.82
N GLY A 209 11.65 4.80 2.52
CA GLY A 209 10.61 4.01 1.83
C GLY A 209 11.13 2.92 0.89
N MET A 210 12.46 2.79 0.73
CA MET A 210 13.07 1.95 -0.31
C MET A 210 12.68 0.47 -0.19
N VAL A 211 12.75 -0.10 1.01
CA VAL A 211 12.34 -1.49 1.27
C VAL A 211 10.88 -1.73 0.88
N GLY A 212 9.97 -0.83 1.25
CA GLY A 212 8.55 -0.92 0.91
C GLY A 212 8.33 -0.88 -0.60
N PHE A 213 9.03 0.02 -1.29
CA PHE A 213 9.01 0.10 -2.75
C PHE A 213 9.48 -1.19 -3.42
N LEU A 214 10.65 -1.72 -3.04
CA LEU A 214 11.23 -2.93 -3.66
C LEU A 214 10.34 -4.17 -3.53
N LYS A 215 9.65 -4.29 -2.39
CA LYS A 215 8.70 -5.38 -2.14
C LYS A 215 7.41 -5.23 -2.96
N ALA A 216 6.89 -4.01 -3.09
CA ALA A 216 5.62 -3.74 -3.77
C ALA A 216 5.77 -3.55 -5.29
N HIS A 217 6.97 -3.25 -5.79
CA HIS A 217 7.18 -2.91 -7.20
C HIS A 217 6.89 -4.11 -8.11
N PRO A 218 6.00 -3.98 -9.13
CA PRO A 218 5.51 -5.10 -9.92
C PRO A 218 6.58 -5.96 -10.61
N ASN A 219 7.70 -5.34 -10.98
CA ASN A 219 8.79 -6.01 -11.70
C ASN A 219 9.90 -6.52 -10.77
N ILE A 220 9.98 -6.03 -9.53
CA ILE A 220 11.03 -6.43 -8.57
C ILE A 220 10.46 -7.55 -7.68
N LYS A 221 9.41 -7.24 -6.92
CA LYS A 221 8.75 -8.15 -5.98
C LYS A 221 9.76 -8.88 -5.09
N ALA A 222 10.61 -8.11 -4.40
CA ALA A 222 11.57 -8.70 -3.48
C ALA A 222 10.84 -9.35 -2.29
N ASP A 223 11.22 -10.59 -1.98
CA ASP A 223 10.75 -11.32 -0.81
C ASP A 223 11.57 -10.96 0.43
N ILE A 224 12.84 -10.58 0.23
CA ILE A 224 13.78 -10.18 1.27
C ILE A 224 14.58 -8.98 0.77
N VAL A 225 14.71 -7.95 1.61
CA VAL A 225 15.53 -6.76 1.31
C VAL A 225 16.48 -6.49 2.46
N ALA A 226 17.78 -6.42 2.17
CA ALA A 226 18.79 -5.88 3.10
C ALA A 226 19.18 -4.47 2.65
N GLN A 227 18.80 -3.46 3.43
CA GLN A 227 19.12 -2.06 3.14
C GLN A 227 20.24 -1.58 4.07
N ARG A 228 21.31 -1.05 3.50
CA ARG A 228 22.37 -0.33 4.22
C ARG A 228 22.22 1.18 4.05
N PHE A 229 22.26 1.89 5.18
CA PHE A 229 22.30 3.35 5.23
C PHE A 229 23.74 3.85 5.15
N ALA A 230 23.94 5.11 4.74
CA ALA A 230 25.24 5.77 4.75
C ALA A 230 25.86 5.85 6.16
N SER A 231 25.02 5.78 7.20
CA SER A 231 25.47 5.68 8.60
C SER A 231 26.10 4.33 8.96
N GLY A 232 26.08 3.34 8.06
CA GLY A 232 26.61 1.99 8.25
C GLY A 232 25.59 0.98 8.80
N HIS A 233 24.38 1.43 9.17
CA HIS A 233 23.34 0.54 9.68
C HIS A 233 22.76 -0.34 8.57
N ILE A 234 22.49 -1.61 8.87
CA ILE A 234 21.88 -2.56 7.93
C ILE A 234 20.61 -3.17 8.51
N ASN A 235 19.51 -3.10 7.77
CA ASN A 235 18.25 -3.74 8.17
C ASN A 235 17.82 -4.78 7.13
N VAL A 236 17.44 -5.96 7.60
CA VAL A 236 16.88 -7.06 6.80
C VAL A 236 15.39 -7.13 7.04
N VAL A 237 14.60 -6.95 5.98
CA VAL A 237 13.14 -6.93 6.02
C VAL A 237 12.57 -7.92 5.03
N THR A 238 11.58 -8.71 5.45
CA THR A 238 10.97 -9.72 4.60
C THR A 238 9.53 -9.37 4.19
N ASN A 239 9.01 -10.06 3.18
CA ASN A 239 7.59 -10.08 2.86
C ASN A 239 6.83 -10.88 3.94
N GLN A 240 6.01 -10.17 4.73
CA GLN A 240 5.27 -10.74 5.86
C GLN A 240 4.32 -11.87 5.45
N GLN A 241 3.87 -11.90 4.19
CA GLN A 241 3.01 -12.97 3.67
C GLN A 241 3.70 -14.34 3.61
N LEU A 242 5.03 -14.40 3.59
CA LEU A 242 5.80 -15.64 3.46
C LEU A 242 6.05 -16.36 4.80
N THR A 243 5.78 -15.72 5.94
CA THR A 243 5.97 -16.31 7.28
C THR A 243 7.35 -16.97 7.46
N LEU A 244 8.42 -16.26 7.07
CA LEU A 244 9.78 -16.75 7.19
C LEU A 244 10.23 -16.78 8.66
N ASP A 245 10.98 -17.81 9.04
CA ASP A 245 11.68 -17.84 10.32
C ASP A 245 13.05 -17.23 10.14
N LEU A 246 13.32 -16.14 10.86
CA LEU A 246 14.58 -15.39 10.78
C LEU A 246 15.52 -15.69 11.94
N ALA A 247 15.18 -16.63 12.83
CA ALA A 247 16.05 -16.99 13.95
C ALA A 247 17.44 -17.46 13.50
N GLY A 248 17.50 -18.32 12.47
CA GLY A 248 18.78 -18.74 11.89
C GLY A 248 19.52 -17.60 11.20
N VAL A 249 18.82 -16.65 10.58
CA VAL A 249 19.45 -15.46 9.97
C VAL A 249 20.05 -14.54 11.04
N ALA A 250 19.32 -14.30 12.13
CA ALA A 250 19.80 -13.51 13.26
C ALA A 250 21.04 -14.14 13.91
N GLU A 251 21.05 -15.46 14.07
CA GLU A 251 22.22 -16.21 14.57
C GLU A 251 23.44 -16.02 13.68
N ARG A 252 23.31 -16.21 12.35
CA ARG A 252 24.42 -16.03 11.41
C ARG A 252 24.92 -14.58 11.37
N ILE A 253 24.02 -13.60 11.45
CA ILE A 253 24.38 -12.17 11.53
C ILE A 253 25.17 -11.89 12.82
N ARG A 254 24.69 -12.35 13.98
CA ARG A 254 25.36 -12.11 15.27
C ARG A 254 26.73 -12.79 15.35
N LEU A 255 26.86 -14.01 14.83
CA LEU A 255 28.17 -14.68 14.72
C LEU A 255 29.14 -13.93 13.81
N ALA A 256 28.65 -13.45 12.66
CA ALA A 256 29.47 -12.64 11.76
C ALA A 256 29.90 -11.33 12.45
N GLU A 257 29.00 -10.67 13.20
CA GLU A 257 29.32 -9.45 13.96
C GLU A 257 30.38 -9.72 15.03
N ALA A 258 30.23 -10.80 15.80
CA ALA A 258 31.21 -11.21 16.81
C ALA A 258 32.60 -11.35 16.21
N LYS A 259 32.70 -12.05 15.07
CA LYS A 259 33.94 -12.22 14.32
C LYS A 259 34.50 -10.88 13.83
N ALA A 260 33.66 -10.02 13.25
CA ALA A 260 34.09 -8.71 12.75
C ALA A 260 34.54 -7.77 13.87
N ARG A 261 34.05 -7.97 15.10
CA ARG A 261 34.46 -7.24 16.31
C ARG A 261 35.59 -7.92 17.09
N ASN A 262 36.11 -9.05 16.63
CA ASN A 262 37.11 -9.88 17.31
C ASN A 262 36.68 -10.34 18.72
N MET A 263 35.39 -10.61 18.91
CA MET A 263 34.86 -11.22 20.14
C MET A 263 35.18 -12.71 20.16
N HIS A 264 35.68 -13.21 21.29
CA HIS A 264 35.93 -14.62 21.54
C HIS A 264 34.61 -15.34 21.92
N GLU A 265 34.51 -16.64 21.65
CA GLU A 265 33.30 -17.43 21.94
C GLU A 265 32.92 -17.46 23.44
N SER A 266 33.87 -17.15 24.33
CA SER A 266 33.61 -17.03 25.77
C SER A 266 32.97 -15.70 26.19
N GLU A 267 32.88 -14.73 25.26
CA GLU A 267 32.35 -13.38 25.54
C GLU A 267 30.86 -13.25 25.23
N PHE A 268 30.22 -14.27 24.64
CA PHE A 268 28.80 -14.27 24.35
C PHE A 268 28.19 -15.66 24.54
N ASP A 269 26.89 -15.70 24.83
CA ASP A 269 26.16 -16.96 24.97
C ASP A 269 25.64 -17.43 23.61
N ALA A 270 26.31 -18.42 23.03
CA ALA A 270 25.93 -19.00 21.74
C ALA A 270 24.48 -19.51 21.71
N SER A 271 23.92 -19.94 22.86
CA SER A 271 22.53 -20.42 22.92
C SER A 271 21.49 -19.31 22.70
N LYS A 272 21.86 -18.04 22.92
CA LYS A 272 20.98 -16.87 22.78
C LYS A 272 21.04 -16.20 21.41
N LEU A 273 21.89 -16.67 20.50
CA LEU A 273 22.07 -16.04 19.19
C LEU A 273 20.80 -16.02 18.34
N ARG A 274 19.86 -16.93 18.60
CA ARG A 274 18.56 -17.03 17.93
C ARG A 274 17.44 -16.28 18.65
N ASP A 275 17.73 -15.70 19.81
CA ASP A 275 16.72 -15.07 20.65
C ASP A 275 16.11 -13.85 19.97
N ARG A 276 14.81 -13.67 20.25
CA ARG A 276 14.05 -12.50 19.84
C ARG A 276 14.55 -11.26 20.57
N ALA A 277 14.18 -10.11 20.02
CA ALA A 277 14.59 -8.82 20.51
C ALA A 277 16.12 -8.63 20.47
N ARG A 278 16.63 -7.66 21.24
CA ARG A 278 18.06 -7.43 21.45
C ARG A 278 18.56 -8.42 22.50
N THR A 279 19.79 -8.87 22.34
CA THR A 279 20.50 -9.64 23.37
C THR A 279 21.57 -8.74 24.00
N ASP A 280 21.93 -9.01 25.25
CA ASP A 280 22.96 -8.23 25.95
C ASP A 280 24.31 -8.28 25.22
N ASP A 281 24.63 -9.43 24.61
CA ASP A 281 25.88 -9.64 23.86
C ASP A 281 25.88 -8.93 22.50
N PHE A 282 24.70 -8.71 21.90
CA PHE A 282 24.53 -8.08 20.60
C PHE A 282 23.41 -7.01 20.64
N PRO A 283 23.59 -5.94 21.43
CA PRO A 283 22.53 -4.96 21.69
C PRO A 283 22.17 -4.15 20.44
N MET A 284 23.04 -4.17 19.43
CA MET A 284 22.82 -3.50 18.16
C MET A 284 21.92 -4.26 17.18
N TRP A 285 21.65 -5.55 17.42
CA TRP A 285 20.86 -6.40 16.52
C TRP A 285 19.54 -6.85 17.17
N TYR A 286 18.43 -6.36 16.62
CA TYR A 286 17.07 -6.64 17.07
C TYR A 286 16.36 -7.60 16.11
N LEU A 287 15.98 -8.79 16.60
CA LEU A 287 15.12 -9.72 15.86
C LEU A 287 13.65 -9.47 16.23
N ASP A 288 12.85 -9.01 15.27
CA ASP A 288 11.41 -8.82 15.41
C ASP A 288 10.67 -9.93 14.66
N ASP A 289 10.06 -10.85 15.42
CA ASP A 289 9.30 -11.95 14.86
C ASP A 289 7.91 -11.52 14.35
N THR A 290 7.39 -10.40 14.85
CA THR A 290 6.07 -9.88 14.50
C THR A 290 6.14 -9.16 13.17
N SER A 291 7.10 -8.24 13.03
CA SER A 291 7.33 -7.55 11.75
C SER A 291 8.15 -8.38 10.75
N ARG A 292 8.77 -9.48 11.21
CA ARG A 292 9.65 -10.39 10.44
C ARG A 292 10.87 -9.66 9.89
N THR A 293 11.61 -9.04 10.79
CA THR A 293 12.80 -8.25 10.46
C THR A 293 13.97 -8.55 11.38
N VAL A 294 15.19 -8.37 10.87
CA VAL A 294 16.43 -8.31 11.67
C VAL A 294 17.01 -6.93 11.46
N GLN A 295 17.09 -6.13 12.52
CA GLN A 295 17.36 -4.70 12.42
C GLN A 295 18.64 -4.33 13.16
N ASN A 296 19.51 -3.56 12.51
CA ASN A 296 20.55 -2.80 13.17
C ASN A 296 20.10 -1.35 13.28
N GLY A 297 19.39 -1.03 14.37
CA GLY A 297 18.85 0.31 14.64
C GLY A 297 17.56 0.67 13.89
N GLY A 298 17.10 -0.11 12.91
CA GLY A 298 15.85 0.21 12.19
C GLY A 298 15.96 1.49 11.35
N ILE A 299 14.85 2.17 11.11
CA ILE A 299 14.80 3.39 10.27
C ILE A 299 15.43 4.59 10.98
N ASP A 300 15.38 4.60 12.32
CA ASP A 300 15.88 5.67 13.17
C ASP A 300 16.69 5.04 14.32
N PRO A 301 18.04 4.93 14.17
CA PRO A 301 18.87 4.09 15.04
C PRO A 301 18.98 4.52 16.50
N GLU A 302 18.54 5.71 16.91
CA GLU A 302 18.47 6.17 18.32
C GLU A 302 19.65 5.73 19.22
N GLY A 303 20.88 6.04 18.82
CA GLY A 303 22.08 5.71 19.61
C GLY A 303 22.56 4.27 19.50
N THR A 304 21.90 3.43 18.69
CA THR A 304 22.40 2.12 18.29
C THR A 304 23.67 2.28 17.46
N GLU A 305 24.68 1.45 17.73
CA GLU A 305 25.91 1.47 16.93
C GLU A 305 25.69 0.83 15.55
N PRO A 306 26.31 1.40 14.48
CA PRO A 306 26.38 0.73 13.19
C PRO A 306 27.08 -0.62 13.28
N THR A 307 26.60 -1.59 12.51
CA THR A 307 27.24 -2.89 12.32
C THR A 307 28.63 -2.77 11.70
N LYS A 308 29.52 -3.71 12.02
CA LYS A 308 30.81 -3.89 11.34
C LYS A 308 30.70 -4.71 10.05
N LEU A 309 29.53 -5.25 9.75
CA LEU A 309 29.28 -6.11 8.60
C LEU A 309 29.14 -5.33 7.30
N SER A 310 29.62 -5.93 6.22
CA SER A 310 29.29 -5.52 4.86
C SER A 310 27.95 -6.09 4.41
N LEU A 311 27.40 -5.57 3.29
CA LEU A 311 26.21 -6.16 2.68
C LEU A 311 26.46 -7.60 2.19
N GLU A 312 27.69 -7.96 1.80
CA GLU A 312 28.02 -9.34 1.41
C GLU A 312 28.00 -10.29 2.61
N ASP A 313 28.48 -9.86 3.78
CA ASP A 313 28.39 -10.66 5.01
C ASP A 313 26.94 -10.92 5.39
N VAL A 314 26.09 -9.89 5.31
CA VAL A 314 24.65 -10.01 5.59
C VAL A 314 23.96 -10.89 4.56
N LYS A 315 24.30 -10.76 3.27
CA LYS A 315 23.79 -11.64 2.20
C LYS A 315 24.11 -13.10 2.48
N LEU A 316 25.35 -13.41 2.84
CA LEU A 316 25.76 -14.78 3.20
C LEU A 316 24.95 -15.30 4.40
N ALA A 317 24.81 -14.47 5.44
CA ALA A 317 24.05 -14.82 6.63
C ALA A 317 22.56 -15.09 6.34
N ILE A 318 21.95 -14.35 5.41
CA ILE A 318 20.58 -14.60 4.95
C ILE A 318 20.47 -15.97 4.27
N VAL A 319 21.37 -16.27 3.34
CA VAL A 319 21.36 -17.54 2.58
C VAL A 319 21.56 -18.73 3.53
N GLU A 320 22.57 -18.68 4.38
CA GLU A 320 22.88 -19.77 5.31
C GLU A 320 21.80 -19.93 6.38
N GLY A 321 21.33 -18.83 6.97
CA GLY A 321 20.38 -18.84 8.07
C GLY A 321 19.00 -19.40 7.68
N LEU A 322 18.54 -19.11 6.45
CA LEU A 322 17.28 -19.66 5.95
C LEU A 322 17.37 -21.15 5.63
N ASN A 323 18.50 -21.62 5.11
CA ASN A 323 18.73 -23.03 4.81
C ASN A 323 18.82 -23.89 6.08
N ASP A 324 19.51 -23.38 7.11
CA ASP A 324 19.64 -24.07 8.40
C ASP A 324 18.27 -24.20 9.11
N SER A 325 17.48 -23.13 9.08
CA SER A 325 16.14 -23.10 9.66
C SER A 325 15.18 -24.10 9.02
N ASP A 326 15.35 -24.41 7.72
CA ASP A 326 14.56 -25.44 7.04
C ASP A 326 15.00 -26.86 7.40
N SER A 327 16.31 -27.10 7.52
CA SER A 327 16.89 -28.40 7.91
C SER A 327 16.46 -28.81 9.31
N GLN A 328 16.58 -27.91 10.29
CA GLN A 328 16.20 -28.19 11.68
C GLN A 328 14.69 -28.48 11.84
N LYS A 329 13.85 -27.85 11.02
CA LYS A 329 12.41 -28.12 11.02
C LYS A 329 12.09 -29.52 10.48
N LYS A 330 12.81 -29.99 9.46
CA LYS A 330 12.66 -31.36 8.94
C LYS A 330 13.10 -32.41 9.96
N GLU A 331 14.17 -32.15 10.70
CA GLU A 331 14.66 -33.05 11.76
C GLU A 331 13.69 -33.15 12.94
N ARG A 332 13.12 -32.04 13.43
CA ARG A 332 12.11 -32.06 14.50
C ARG A 332 10.85 -32.85 14.11
N VAL A 333 10.39 -32.71 12.87
CA VAL A 333 9.24 -33.49 12.35
C VAL A 333 9.58 -34.98 12.18
N SER A 334 10.87 -35.32 11.99
CA SER A 334 11.35 -36.69 11.91
C SER A 334 11.51 -37.34 13.30
N SER A 335 12.00 -36.60 14.30
CA SER A 335 12.28 -37.11 15.65
C SER A 335 11.04 -37.29 16.54
N ASP A 336 9.97 -36.52 16.31
CA ASP A 336 8.70 -36.67 17.05
C ASP A 336 7.80 -37.80 16.51
N LYS A 337 8.26 -38.56 15.51
CA LYS A 337 7.60 -39.80 15.12
C LYS A 337 7.93 -40.90 16.13
N HIS A 338 7.21 -40.91 17.25
CA HIS A 338 6.99 -42.16 17.99
C HIS A 338 6.61 -43.27 16.99
N PRO A 339 7.15 -44.49 17.13
CA PRO A 339 6.80 -45.61 16.27
C PRO A 339 5.35 -46.00 16.55
N ARG A 340 4.40 -45.28 15.93
CA ARG A 340 3.06 -45.80 15.74
C ARG A 340 3.26 -47.02 14.86
N SER A 341 3.02 -48.19 15.44
CA SER A 341 3.03 -49.43 14.69
C SER A 341 2.11 -49.24 13.49
N SER A 342 2.73 -49.14 12.32
CA SER A 342 2.02 -49.13 11.05
C SER A 342 1.52 -50.54 10.84
N LYS A 343 0.44 -50.90 11.56
CA LYS A 343 -0.49 -51.89 11.05
C LYS A 343 -0.85 -51.39 9.67
N ASN A 344 -0.50 -52.18 8.66
CA ASN A 344 -1.05 -52.12 7.30
C ASN A 344 -2.58 -52.06 7.39
N ARG A 345 -3.12 -50.88 7.64
CA ARG A 345 -4.41 -50.51 7.11
C ARG A 345 -4.09 -50.22 5.66
N ASN A 346 -4.57 -51.07 4.76
CA ASN A 346 -4.83 -50.67 3.39
C ASN A 346 -5.27 -49.21 3.45
N SER A 347 -4.44 -48.30 2.95
CA SER A 347 -4.84 -46.93 2.75
C SER A 347 -5.93 -47.01 1.71
N GLU A 348 -7.18 -47.16 2.16
CA GLU A 348 -8.35 -46.84 1.35
C GLU A 348 -8.04 -45.47 0.78
N ARG A 349 -7.81 -45.46 -0.52
CA ARG A 349 -7.51 -44.25 -1.28
C ARG A 349 -8.68 -43.32 -1.00
N VAL A 350 -8.46 -42.30 -0.18
CA VAL A 350 -9.51 -41.33 0.15
C VAL A 350 -9.85 -40.63 -1.16
N VAL A 351 -11.03 -40.91 -1.70
CA VAL A 351 -11.54 -40.30 -2.93
C VAL A 351 -12.38 -39.11 -2.52
N TYR A 352 -11.95 -37.91 -2.90
CA TYR A 352 -12.72 -36.69 -2.72
C TYR A 352 -13.64 -36.47 -3.92
N THR A 353 -14.91 -36.13 -3.68
CA THR A 353 -15.88 -35.80 -4.72
C THR A 353 -16.37 -34.36 -4.54
N ALA A 354 -16.67 -33.69 -5.66
CA ALA A 354 -17.31 -32.38 -5.68
C ALA A 354 -18.58 -32.47 -6.54
N LEU A 355 -19.67 -31.88 -6.07
CA LEU A 355 -20.93 -31.80 -6.81
C LEU A 355 -21.18 -30.35 -7.22
N PHE A 356 -21.65 -30.18 -8.44
CA PHE A 356 -21.97 -28.89 -9.04
C PHE A 356 -23.48 -28.89 -9.38
N VAL A 357 -24.16 -27.78 -9.08
CA VAL A 357 -25.58 -27.61 -9.43
C VAL A 357 -25.68 -27.25 -10.92
N ASP A 358 -26.47 -28.01 -11.69
CA ASP A 358 -26.62 -27.81 -13.13
C ASP A 358 -27.65 -26.74 -13.49
N ASP A 359 -28.72 -26.59 -12.70
CA ASP A 359 -29.74 -25.56 -12.89
C ASP A 359 -29.84 -24.62 -11.67
N VAL A 360 -29.01 -23.58 -11.67
CA VAL A 360 -28.99 -22.55 -10.63
C VAL A 360 -30.30 -21.76 -10.59
N ALA A 361 -30.97 -21.57 -11.72
CA ALA A 361 -32.21 -20.80 -11.79
C ALA A 361 -33.37 -21.55 -11.10
N ALA A 362 -33.51 -22.84 -11.36
CA ALA A 362 -34.48 -23.69 -10.67
C ALA A 362 -34.20 -23.75 -9.15
N LEU A 363 -32.93 -23.86 -8.74
CA LEU A 363 -32.57 -23.84 -7.33
C LEU A 363 -32.96 -22.52 -6.66
N LYS A 364 -32.74 -21.37 -7.31
CA LYS A 364 -33.15 -20.05 -6.82
C LYS A 364 -34.66 -19.89 -6.71
N ALA A 365 -35.41 -20.43 -7.67
CA ALA A 365 -36.85 -20.42 -7.62
C ALA A 365 -37.39 -21.24 -6.43
N ALA A 366 -36.77 -22.40 -6.16
CA ALA A 366 -37.14 -23.25 -5.03
C ALA A 366 -36.65 -22.72 -3.67
N PHE A 367 -35.49 -22.08 -3.64
CA PHE A 367 -34.85 -21.55 -2.42
C PHE A 367 -34.33 -20.12 -2.67
N PRO A 368 -35.21 -19.11 -2.62
CA PRO A 368 -34.82 -17.72 -2.85
C PRO A 368 -33.75 -17.26 -1.84
N PRO A 369 -32.66 -16.61 -2.30
CA PRO A 369 -31.58 -16.13 -1.45
C PRO A 369 -32.04 -14.99 -0.53
N VAL A 370 -31.48 -14.96 0.69
CA VAL A 370 -31.83 -13.93 1.70
C VAL A 370 -31.03 -12.64 1.52
N HIS A 371 -29.81 -12.72 0.99
CA HIS A 371 -28.88 -11.58 0.87
C HIS A 371 -28.71 -11.11 -0.58
N PRO A 372 -28.60 -9.79 -0.83
CA PRO A 372 -28.57 -9.22 -2.19
C PRO A 372 -27.23 -9.36 -2.94
N ASN A 373 -26.14 -9.74 -2.25
CA ASN A 373 -24.81 -9.92 -2.83
C ASN A 373 -24.44 -11.40 -2.77
N GLU A 374 -24.44 -12.08 -3.92
CA GLU A 374 -24.30 -13.54 -3.99
C GLU A 374 -22.96 -13.95 -4.60
N GLN A 375 -22.24 -14.86 -3.92
CA GLN A 375 -21.13 -15.62 -4.50
C GLN A 375 -21.41 -17.11 -4.32
N TYR A 376 -21.53 -17.83 -5.43
CA TYR A 376 -21.79 -19.27 -5.42
C TYR A 376 -20.46 -20.03 -5.53
N HIS A 377 -19.99 -20.59 -4.42
CA HIS A 377 -18.81 -21.45 -4.39
C HIS A 377 -19.23 -22.85 -3.89
N HIS A 378 -19.09 -23.86 -4.73
CA HIS A 378 -19.54 -25.24 -4.47
C HIS A 378 -18.38 -26.13 -4.03
N SER A 379 -17.64 -25.69 -3.01
CA SER A 379 -16.70 -26.56 -2.33
C SER A 379 -16.78 -26.36 -0.82
N THR A 380 -17.05 -27.44 -0.09
CA THR A 380 -16.96 -27.47 1.37
C THR A 380 -15.52 -27.58 1.88
N ILE A 381 -14.52 -27.55 1.00
CA ILE A 381 -13.10 -27.60 1.38
C ILE A 381 -12.22 -26.79 0.44
N GLN A 382 -11.33 -25.99 1.02
CA GLN A 382 -10.24 -25.30 0.32
C GLN A 382 -9.18 -26.35 -0.08
N TYR A 383 -9.48 -27.17 -1.09
CA TYR A 383 -8.61 -28.25 -1.56
C TYR A 383 -8.21 -28.02 -3.02
N LYS A 384 -6.90 -28.15 -3.28
CA LYS A 384 -6.30 -28.05 -4.62
C LYS A 384 -5.30 -29.22 -4.74
N PRO A 385 -5.67 -30.34 -5.38
CA PRO A 385 -4.80 -31.49 -5.54
C PRO A 385 -3.51 -31.11 -6.28
N ASP A 386 -2.38 -31.70 -5.87
CA ASP A 386 -1.07 -31.47 -6.52
C ASP A 386 -1.03 -32.02 -7.96
N ASP A 387 -1.84 -33.04 -8.27
CA ASP A 387 -1.98 -33.67 -9.59
C ASP A 387 -3.18 -33.16 -10.41
N GLY A 388 -3.86 -32.12 -9.92
CA GLY A 388 -5.07 -31.57 -10.57
C GLY A 388 -6.29 -32.48 -10.42
N ILE A 389 -7.16 -32.53 -11.43
CA ILE A 389 -8.40 -33.34 -11.42
C ILE A 389 -8.19 -34.80 -11.88
N ASN A 390 -6.94 -35.25 -11.99
CA ASN A 390 -6.62 -36.58 -12.51
C ASN A 390 -7.17 -37.68 -11.59
N GLY A 391 -8.02 -38.56 -12.13
CA GLY A 391 -8.69 -39.62 -11.36
C GLY A 391 -10.03 -39.21 -10.73
N ILE A 392 -10.47 -37.96 -10.89
CA ILE A 392 -11.85 -37.54 -10.59
C ILE A 392 -12.70 -37.74 -11.85
N SER A 393 -13.70 -38.61 -11.78
CA SER A 393 -14.66 -38.79 -12.87
C SER A 393 -15.55 -37.55 -12.98
N VAL A 394 -15.27 -36.69 -13.96
CA VAL A 394 -16.11 -35.54 -14.32
C VAL A 394 -17.27 -36.03 -15.18
N GLY A 395 -18.51 -35.70 -14.81
CA GLY A 395 -19.69 -35.90 -15.68
C GLY A 395 -20.77 -36.87 -15.19
N ALA A 396 -20.67 -37.43 -13.99
CA ALA A 396 -21.79 -38.16 -13.39
C ALA A 396 -22.82 -37.16 -12.80
N LYS A 397 -24.08 -37.24 -13.23
CA LYS A 397 -25.18 -36.50 -12.61
C LYS A 397 -25.66 -37.25 -11.38
N HIS A 398 -25.76 -36.56 -10.25
CA HIS A 398 -26.29 -37.07 -9.00
C HIS A 398 -27.49 -36.24 -8.57
N SER A 399 -28.51 -36.90 -8.02
CA SER A 399 -29.64 -36.21 -7.38
C SER A 399 -29.26 -35.86 -5.95
N ILE A 400 -29.14 -34.56 -5.65
CA ILE A 400 -28.90 -34.07 -4.28
C ILE A 400 -30.22 -33.78 -3.57
N ARG A 401 -30.28 -34.06 -2.26
CA ARG A 401 -31.44 -33.70 -1.43
C ARG A 401 -31.08 -32.59 -0.46
N VAL A 402 -31.81 -31.48 -0.51
CA VAL A 402 -31.69 -30.41 0.50
C VAL A 402 -32.29 -30.89 1.83
N LYS A 403 -31.48 -30.89 2.89
CA LYS A 403 -31.87 -31.28 4.26
C LYS A 403 -32.30 -30.11 5.12
N GLY A 404 -31.79 -28.91 4.82
CA GLY A 404 -32.06 -27.72 5.61
C GLY A 404 -31.33 -26.50 5.07
N ARG A 405 -31.50 -25.38 5.77
CA ARG A 405 -30.90 -24.09 5.45
C ARG A 405 -30.35 -23.46 6.71
N VAL A 406 -29.17 -22.90 6.63
CA VAL A 406 -28.54 -22.12 7.71
C VAL A 406 -28.45 -20.68 7.24
N THR A 407 -29.02 -19.77 8.02
CA THR A 407 -29.04 -18.35 7.70
C THR A 407 -28.56 -17.54 8.91
N THR A 408 -27.67 -16.59 8.65
CA THR A 408 -27.22 -15.55 9.59
C THR A 408 -27.21 -14.20 8.87
N ASP A 409 -26.85 -13.13 9.57
CA ASP A 409 -26.73 -11.78 8.99
C ASP A 409 -25.66 -11.69 7.88
N ALA A 410 -24.77 -12.67 7.77
CA ALA A 410 -23.67 -12.68 6.79
C ALA A 410 -23.62 -13.94 5.91
N ILE A 411 -24.40 -14.98 6.23
CA ILE A 411 -24.31 -16.30 5.58
C ILE A 411 -25.70 -16.80 5.23
N ASP A 412 -25.82 -17.39 4.04
CA ASP A 412 -27.00 -18.12 3.60
C ASP A 412 -26.58 -19.40 2.88
N ALA A 413 -26.76 -20.55 3.51
CA ALA A 413 -26.25 -21.84 3.05
C ALA A 413 -27.33 -22.93 3.06
N LEU A 414 -27.41 -23.70 1.97
CA LEU A 414 -28.22 -24.93 1.90
C LEU A 414 -27.38 -26.14 2.33
N LEU A 415 -27.92 -26.94 3.23
CA LEU A 415 -27.33 -28.21 3.64
C LEU A 415 -27.87 -29.32 2.73
N VAL A 416 -26.99 -30.06 2.07
CA VAL A 416 -27.34 -31.12 1.13
C VAL A 416 -26.82 -32.48 1.60
N GLU A 417 -27.59 -33.53 1.34
CA GLU A 417 -27.17 -34.92 1.45
C GLU A 417 -26.74 -35.41 0.06
N ASN A 418 -25.51 -35.93 -0.01
CA ASN A 418 -24.90 -36.51 -1.20
C ASN A 418 -25.23 -37.99 -1.34
#